data_AF-A0A7V5URH4-F1
#
_entry.id   AF-A0A7V5URH4-F1
#
_cell.length_a   1.000
_cell.length_b   1.000
_cell.length_c   1.000
_cell.angle_alpha   90.00
_cell.angle_beta   90.00
_cell.angle_gamma   90.00
#
_symmetry.space_group_name_H-M   'P 1'
#
loop_
_entity.id
_entity.type
_entity.pdbx_description
1 polymer ?
#
loop_
_entity_poly.entity_id
_entity_poly.type
_entity_poly.pdbx_seq_one_letter_code
_entity_poly.pdbx_strand_id
1 'polypeptide(L)'
;MTTMDTIRKTKAEKAFPALYAKLAKSLPGSKAVRMLRDKAMADFKVSGLPGRGVEAWKYTNLHQLLSDSLPPAVPAGSGVLMNTNEAASHGAFSTLERATMVFVDGLYRPELSDISMIENDVEADTLANALNKEDSRVLDTLVSEGDHD
;
A
#
# COMPACT_ATOMS: atom_id res chain seq x y z
N MET A 1 -4.24 -36.50 -14.71
CA MET A 1 -4.31 -35.37 -15.67
C MET A 1 -5.14 -34.28 -15.00
N THR A 2 -4.50 -33.40 -14.22
CA THR A 2 -5.19 -32.37 -13.45
C THR A 2 -5.63 -31.27 -14.41
N THR A 3 -6.93 -31.16 -14.63
CA THR A 3 -7.54 -30.14 -15.47
C THR A 3 -7.19 -28.77 -14.88
N MET A 4 -6.41 -27.98 -15.61
CA MET A 4 -6.16 -26.57 -15.28
C MET A 4 -7.49 -25.82 -15.45
N ASP A 5 -8.31 -25.79 -14.41
CA ASP A 5 -9.53 -24.99 -14.39
C ASP A 5 -9.12 -23.53 -14.59
N THR A 6 -9.53 -22.96 -15.72
CA THR A 6 -9.09 -21.63 -16.12
C THR A 6 -9.79 -20.63 -15.21
N ILE A 7 -9.08 -20.12 -14.20
CA ILE A 7 -9.63 -19.16 -13.24
C ILE A 7 -10.18 -17.95 -14.00
N ARG A 8 -11.51 -17.77 -13.95
CA ARG A 8 -12.17 -16.64 -14.59
C ARG A 8 -11.84 -15.36 -13.82
N LYS A 9 -11.03 -14.50 -14.42
CA LYS A 9 -10.68 -13.19 -13.86
C LYS A 9 -11.92 -12.29 -13.69
N THR A 10 -12.00 -11.66 -12.53
CA THR A 10 -12.93 -10.59 -12.16
C THR A 10 -12.70 -9.32 -13.00
N LYS A 11 -13.61 -8.35 -12.87
CA LYS A 11 -13.45 -7.04 -13.53
C LYS A 11 -12.28 -6.25 -12.93
N ALA A 12 -12.07 -6.34 -11.61
CA ALA A 12 -10.94 -5.72 -10.93
C ALA A 12 -9.59 -6.25 -11.45
N GLU A 13 -9.40 -7.56 -11.52
CA GLU A 13 -8.15 -8.18 -12.00
C GLU A 13 -7.80 -7.77 -13.44
N LYS A 14 -8.82 -7.53 -14.28
CA LYS A 14 -8.62 -7.02 -15.64
C LYS A 14 -8.24 -5.54 -15.67
N ALA A 15 -8.70 -4.76 -14.70
CA ALA A 15 -8.51 -3.31 -14.65
C ALA A 15 -7.21 -2.90 -13.94
N PHE A 16 -6.77 -3.61 -12.90
CA PHE A 16 -5.57 -3.26 -12.12
C PHE A 16 -4.29 -3.10 -12.97
N PRO A 17 -3.99 -3.96 -13.96
CA PRO A 17 -2.82 -3.77 -14.82
C PRO A 17 -2.80 -2.42 -15.55
N ALA A 18 -3.96 -1.99 -16.06
CA ALA A 18 -4.09 -0.72 -16.76
C ALA A 18 -4.00 0.46 -15.79
N LEU A 19 -4.57 0.33 -14.58
CA LEU A 19 -4.44 1.33 -13.52
C LEU A 19 -2.97 1.49 -13.07
N TYR A 20 -2.28 0.38 -12.83
CA TYR A 20 -0.86 0.40 -12.48
C TYR A 20 -0.03 1.04 -13.59
N ALA A 21 -0.23 0.67 -14.86
CA ALA A 21 0.53 1.24 -15.98
C ALA A 21 0.38 2.77 -16.07
N LYS A 22 -0.80 3.32 -15.74
CA LYS A 22 -1.04 4.77 -15.70
C LYS A 22 -0.26 5.46 -14.57
N LEU A 23 -0.11 4.81 -13.42
CA LEU A 23 0.51 5.37 -12.23
C LEU A 23 2.01 5.08 -12.13
N ALA A 24 2.50 4.03 -12.79
CA ALA A 24 3.83 3.49 -12.56
C ALA A 24 4.92 4.57 -12.62
N LYS A 25 4.81 5.54 -13.55
CA LYS A 25 5.78 6.62 -13.70
C LYS A 25 5.78 7.63 -12.52
N SER A 26 4.65 7.84 -11.86
CA SER A 26 4.52 8.78 -10.74
C SER A 26 4.73 8.14 -9.36
N LEU A 27 4.82 6.81 -9.27
CA LEU A 27 5.08 6.13 -8.00
C LEU A 27 6.53 6.37 -7.52
N PRO A 28 6.75 6.59 -6.22
CA PRO A 28 8.08 6.85 -5.67
C PRO A 28 8.97 5.62 -5.78
N GLY A 29 10.27 5.84 -5.96
CA GLY A 29 11.27 4.80 -6.03
C GLY A 29 12.12 4.84 -7.29
N SER A 30 13.32 4.30 -7.16
CA SER A 30 14.27 4.18 -8.26
C SER A 30 13.86 3.14 -9.30
N LYS A 31 14.74 2.91 -10.28
CA LYS A 31 14.57 1.87 -11.29
C LYS A 31 14.47 0.48 -10.65
N ALA A 32 15.23 0.19 -9.59
CA ALA A 32 15.18 -1.11 -8.92
C ALA A 32 13.79 -1.38 -8.31
N VAL A 33 13.24 -0.38 -7.60
CA VAL A 33 11.88 -0.46 -7.03
C VAL A 33 10.82 -0.63 -8.12
N ARG A 34 10.97 0.08 -9.25
CA ARG A 34 10.07 -0.07 -10.41
C ARG A 34 10.10 -1.50 -10.96
N MET A 35 11.28 -2.11 -11.08
CA MET A 35 11.40 -3.51 -11.53
C MET A 35 10.70 -4.49 -10.58
N LEU A 36 10.82 -4.29 -9.27
CA LEU A 36 10.09 -5.10 -8.28
C LEU A 36 8.57 -4.97 -8.45
N ARG A 37 8.05 -3.75 -8.64
CA ARG A 37 6.62 -3.55 -8.89
C ARG A 37 6.16 -4.15 -10.22
N ASP A 38 6.97 -4.05 -11.26
CA ASP A 38 6.67 -4.64 -12.57
C ASP A 38 6.63 -6.17 -12.49
N LYS A 39 7.56 -6.79 -11.74
CA LYS A 39 7.53 -8.23 -11.42
C LYS A 39 6.26 -8.59 -10.66
N ALA A 40 5.96 -7.90 -9.56
CA ALA A 40 4.76 -8.17 -8.76
C ALA A 40 3.46 -8.03 -9.58
N MET A 41 3.39 -7.06 -10.50
CA MET A 41 2.26 -6.92 -11.41
C MET A 41 2.21 -8.01 -12.48
N ALA A 42 3.36 -8.52 -12.95
CA ALA A 42 3.41 -9.68 -13.84
C ALA A 42 2.91 -10.94 -13.13
N ASP A 43 3.36 -11.16 -11.89
CA ASP A 43 2.92 -12.28 -11.05
C ASP A 43 1.41 -12.19 -10.78
N PHE A 44 0.92 -11.00 -10.39
CA PHE A 44 -0.52 -10.75 -10.21
C PHE A 44 -1.34 -11.00 -11.48
N LYS A 45 -0.81 -10.71 -12.68
CA LYS A 45 -1.50 -11.05 -13.93
C LYS A 45 -1.62 -12.56 -14.13
N VAL A 46 -0.76 -13.38 -13.54
CA VAL A 46 -0.84 -14.84 -13.65
C VAL A 46 -1.74 -15.38 -12.54
N SER A 47 -1.47 -15.03 -11.29
CA SER A 47 -2.14 -15.57 -10.10
C SER A 47 -3.54 -14.98 -9.86
N GLY A 48 -3.74 -13.71 -10.19
CA GLY A 48 -5.00 -13.02 -9.97
C GLY A 48 -5.30 -12.78 -8.49
N LEU A 49 -6.58 -12.49 -8.21
CA LEU A 49 -7.08 -12.49 -6.84
C LEU A 49 -7.32 -13.95 -6.40
N PRO A 50 -7.10 -14.28 -5.12
CA PRO A 50 -7.41 -15.60 -4.63
C PRO A 50 -8.93 -15.79 -4.43
N GLY A 51 -9.44 -16.93 -4.87
CA GLY A 51 -10.80 -17.39 -4.57
C GLY A 51 -10.83 -18.45 -3.47
N ARG A 52 -12.03 -18.93 -3.13
CA ARG A 52 -12.24 -19.98 -2.08
C ARG A 52 -11.59 -21.33 -2.39
N GLY A 53 -11.12 -21.54 -3.62
CA GLY A 53 -10.38 -22.74 -4.03
C GLY A 53 -8.96 -22.81 -3.47
N VAL A 54 -8.41 -21.68 -2.99
CA VAL A 54 -7.14 -21.64 -2.27
C VAL A 54 -7.43 -21.82 -0.78
N GLU A 55 -6.82 -22.82 -0.13
CA GLU A 55 -7.15 -23.19 1.27
C GLU A 55 -6.96 -22.00 2.23
N ALA A 56 -5.92 -21.18 2.04
CA ALA A 56 -5.68 -19.96 2.82
C ALA A 56 -6.81 -18.91 2.70
N TRP A 57 -7.65 -18.99 1.66
CA TRP A 57 -8.72 -18.04 1.35
C TRP A 57 -10.13 -18.64 1.41
N LYS A 58 -10.27 -19.84 1.99
CA LYS A 58 -11.52 -20.60 2.10
C LYS A 58 -12.68 -19.79 2.70
N TYR A 59 -12.34 -18.92 3.65
CA TYR A 59 -13.28 -18.09 4.41
C TYR A 59 -13.26 -16.61 3.99
N THR A 60 -12.39 -16.21 3.07
CA THR A 60 -12.25 -14.82 2.62
C THR A 60 -12.16 -14.79 1.10
N ASN A 61 -13.30 -14.65 0.44
CA ASN A 61 -13.36 -14.69 -1.02
C ASN A 61 -12.99 -13.34 -1.64
N LEU A 62 -11.72 -13.11 -2.00
CA LEU A 62 -11.30 -11.84 -2.58
C LEU A 62 -11.89 -11.57 -3.97
N HIS A 63 -12.19 -12.60 -4.76
CA HIS A 63 -12.93 -12.42 -6.01
C HIS A 63 -14.27 -11.68 -5.80
N GLN A 64 -14.94 -11.96 -4.69
CA GLN A 64 -16.22 -11.34 -4.36
C GLN A 64 -16.02 -9.96 -3.72
N LEU A 65 -15.10 -9.86 -2.77
CA LEU A 65 -14.84 -8.62 -2.01
C LEU A 65 -14.25 -7.51 -2.89
N LEU A 66 -13.44 -7.86 -3.89
CA LEU A 66 -12.77 -6.93 -4.80
C LEU A 66 -13.17 -7.22 -6.25
N SER A 67 -14.47 -7.38 -6.50
CA SER A 67 -14.97 -7.71 -7.85
C SER A 67 -14.80 -6.55 -8.85
N ASP A 68 -14.81 -5.31 -8.36
CA ASP A 68 -14.59 -4.07 -9.10
C ASP A 68 -13.26 -3.40 -8.70
N SER A 69 -12.62 -2.72 -9.66
CA SER A 69 -11.41 -1.96 -9.38
C SER A 69 -11.74 -0.70 -8.58
N LEU A 70 -11.07 -0.53 -7.45
CA LEU A 70 -11.13 0.70 -6.67
C LEU A 70 -10.20 1.76 -7.28
N PRO A 71 -10.62 3.04 -7.31
CA PRO A 71 -9.75 4.11 -7.78
C PRO A 71 -8.54 4.28 -6.85
N PRO A 72 -7.40 4.78 -7.38
CA PRO A 72 -6.28 5.17 -6.55
C PRO A 72 -6.68 6.26 -5.55
N ALA A 73 -6.04 6.26 -4.38
CA ALA A 73 -6.22 7.34 -3.42
C ALA A 73 -5.82 8.69 -4.03
N VAL A 74 -6.59 9.72 -3.70
CA VAL A 74 -6.31 11.12 -4.06
C VAL A 74 -6.10 11.93 -2.79
N PRO A 75 -5.35 13.05 -2.81
CA PRO A 75 -5.23 13.91 -1.65
C PRO A 75 -6.59 14.32 -1.11
N ALA A 76 -6.82 14.03 0.16
CA ALA A 76 -8.05 14.40 0.85
C ALA A 76 -8.27 15.92 0.84
N GLY A 77 -9.54 16.32 0.67
CA GLY A 77 -9.95 17.72 0.73
C GLY A 77 -9.87 18.30 2.15
N SER A 78 -9.89 19.63 2.25
CA SER A 78 -9.71 20.37 3.53
C SER A 78 -10.66 19.94 4.64
N GLY A 79 -11.93 19.65 4.33
CA GLY A 79 -12.90 19.18 5.33
C GLY A 79 -12.52 17.84 5.97
N VAL A 80 -11.98 16.90 5.18
CA VAL A 80 -11.48 15.62 5.72
C VAL A 80 -10.28 15.86 6.61
N LEU A 81 -9.34 16.71 6.18
CA LEU A 81 -8.15 17.05 6.96
C LEU A 81 -8.51 17.70 8.31
N MET A 82 -9.50 18.60 8.32
CA MET A 82 -9.98 19.24 9.54
C MET A 82 -10.57 18.21 10.51
N ASN A 83 -11.46 17.34 10.02
CA ASN A 83 -12.05 16.27 10.83
C ASN A 83 -10.99 15.29 11.35
N THR A 84 -9.98 14.96 10.52
CA THR A 84 -8.86 14.11 10.95
C THR A 84 -8.04 14.79 12.05
N ASN A 85 -7.77 16.10 11.92
CA ASN A 85 -7.02 16.84 12.93
C ASN A 85 -7.74 16.84 14.28
N GLU A 86 -9.06 17.09 14.27
CA GLU A 86 -9.89 17.05 15.47
C GLU A 86 -9.85 15.66 16.13
N ALA A 87 -9.99 14.60 15.32
CA ALA A 87 -9.92 13.22 15.79
C ALA A 87 -8.53 12.84 16.32
N ALA A 88 -7.46 13.32 15.69
CA ALA A 88 -6.09 13.08 16.15
C ALA A 88 -5.82 13.76 17.49
N SER A 89 -6.34 14.99 17.66
CA SER A 89 -6.18 15.81 18.87
C SER A 89 -7.01 15.31 20.05
N HIS A 90 -8.22 14.81 19.80
CA HIS A 90 -9.18 14.40 20.84
C HIS A 90 -9.44 12.89 20.89
N GLY A 91 -8.60 12.10 20.22
CA GLY A 91 -8.75 10.65 20.17
C GLY A 91 -8.54 9.97 21.53
N ALA A 92 -8.69 8.64 21.53
CA ALA A 92 -8.54 7.81 22.74
C ALA A 92 -7.19 7.95 23.46
N PHE A 93 -6.19 8.53 22.79
CA PHE A 93 -4.83 8.73 23.30
C PHE A 93 -4.49 10.22 23.55
N SER A 94 -5.49 11.10 23.59
CA SER A 94 -5.31 12.55 23.77
C SER A 94 -4.68 12.93 25.12
N THR A 95 -4.77 12.07 26.13
CA THR A 95 -4.17 12.29 27.45
C THR A 95 -2.73 11.80 27.59
N LEU A 96 -2.21 11.12 26.57
CA LEU A 96 -0.84 10.60 26.59
C LEU A 96 0.13 11.61 25.96
N GLU A 97 1.29 11.75 26.57
CA GLU A 97 2.44 12.34 25.91
C GLU A 97 2.92 11.36 24.83
N ARG A 98 2.83 11.75 23.54
CA ARG A 98 3.13 10.86 22.43
C ARG A 98 3.58 11.60 21.17
N ALA A 99 4.47 10.97 20.43
CA ALA A 99 4.63 11.27 19.02
C ALA A 99 3.41 10.77 18.22
N THR A 100 2.93 11.56 17.27
CA THR A 100 1.77 11.29 16.43
C THR A 100 2.14 11.46 14.96
N MET A 101 1.95 10.40 14.18
CA MET A 101 2.05 10.44 12.71
C MET A 101 0.68 10.20 12.11
N VAL A 102 0.22 11.12 11.26
CA VAL A 102 -1.11 11.08 10.65
C VAL A 102 -1.00 10.71 9.18
N PHE A 103 -1.79 9.72 8.78
CA PHE A 103 -1.97 9.31 7.39
C PHE A 103 -3.45 9.44 7.01
N VAL A 104 -3.72 10.10 5.89
CA VAL A 104 -5.07 10.23 5.34
C VAL A 104 -5.08 9.62 3.95
N ASP A 105 -5.93 8.62 3.74
CA ASP A 105 -6.02 7.83 2.51
C ASP A 105 -4.65 7.26 2.06
N GLY A 106 -3.84 6.83 3.03
CA GLY A 106 -2.50 6.26 2.78
C GLY A 106 -1.41 7.31 2.50
N LEU A 107 -1.72 8.61 2.58
CA LEU A 107 -0.74 9.69 2.39
C LEU A 107 -0.41 10.35 3.72
N TYR A 108 0.89 10.49 4.01
CA TYR A 108 1.37 11.19 5.20
C TYR A 108 0.98 12.67 5.20
N ARG A 109 0.63 13.21 6.37
CA ARG A 109 0.24 14.62 6.58
C ARG A 109 1.15 15.25 7.64
N PRO A 110 2.30 15.83 7.25
CA PRO A 110 3.21 16.47 8.21
C PRO A 110 2.52 17.59 8.98
N GLU A 111 1.59 18.31 8.37
CA GLU A 111 0.83 19.41 8.99
C GLU A 111 -0.14 18.94 10.09
N LEU A 112 -0.45 17.65 10.16
CA LEU A 112 -1.29 17.03 11.20
C LEU A 112 -0.49 16.13 12.14
N SER A 113 0.83 16.05 11.95
CA SER A 113 1.73 15.15 12.69
C SER A 113 2.61 15.95 13.63
N ASP A 114 2.97 15.33 14.76
CA ASP A 114 3.94 15.86 15.71
C ASP A 114 4.84 14.72 16.18
N ILE A 115 6.10 14.72 15.74
CA ILE A 115 7.09 13.70 16.12
C ILE A 115 8.26 14.29 16.90
N SER A 116 8.12 15.53 17.37
CA SER A 116 9.18 16.26 18.09
C SER A 116 9.71 15.49 19.30
N MET A 117 8.84 14.74 19.99
CA MET A 117 9.20 13.94 21.16
C MET A 117 10.22 12.83 20.88
N ILE A 118 10.34 12.37 19.64
CA ILE A 118 11.20 11.22 19.29
C ILE A 118 12.33 11.60 18.35
N GLU A 119 12.46 12.87 17.94
CA GLU A 119 13.38 13.29 16.87
C GLU A 119 14.87 13.06 17.19
N ASN A 120 15.22 12.99 18.48
CA ASN A 120 16.60 12.77 18.92
C ASN A 120 16.97 11.29 19.08
N ASP A 121 15.97 10.40 19.18
CA ASP A 121 16.17 8.97 19.46
C ASP A 121 15.72 8.07 18.30
N VAL A 122 14.81 8.56 17.46
CA VAL A 122 14.19 7.82 16.37
C VAL A 122 14.26 8.63 15.09
N GLU A 123 14.90 8.04 14.07
CA GLU A 123 14.83 8.54 12.71
C GLU A 123 13.51 8.08 12.08
N ALA A 124 12.71 9.03 11.60
CA ALA A 124 11.48 8.74 10.89
C ALA A 124 11.43 9.51 9.56
N ASP A 125 11.16 8.79 8.47
CA ASP A 125 10.98 9.34 7.12
C ASP A 125 9.80 8.64 6.43
N THR A 126 9.29 9.23 5.35
CA THR A 126 8.26 8.59 4.54
C THR A 126 8.86 7.45 3.72
N LEU A 127 8.09 6.38 3.54
CA LEU A 127 8.49 5.28 2.64
C LEU A 127 8.78 5.80 1.22
N ALA A 128 8.04 6.81 0.75
CA ALA A 128 8.27 7.43 -0.54
C ALA A 128 9.69 8.03 -0.65
N ASN A 129 10.15 8.75 0.36
CA ASN A 129 11.50 9.31 0.40
C ASN A 129 12.55 8.21 0.50
N ALA A 130 12.36 7.22 1.36
CA ALA A 130 13.30 6.10 1.49
C ALA A 130 13.48 5.35 0.15
N LEU A 131 12.39 5.11 -0.58
CA LEU A 131 12.44 4.48 -1.91
C LEU A 131 13.14 5.38 -2.95
N ASN A 132 12.92 6.70 -2.91
CA ASN A 132 13.57 7.64 -3.83
C ASN A 132 15.07 7.79 -3.56
N LYS A 133 15.48 7.71 -2.29
CA LYS A 133 16.87 7.78 -1.84
C LYS A 133 17.62 6.45 -1.98
N GLU A 134 16.93 5.39 -2.37
CA GLU A 134 17.47 4.03 -2.42
C GLU A 134 18.04 3.56 -1.07
N ASP A 135 17.32 3.83 0.02
CA ASP A 135 17.72 3.41 1.37
C ASP A 135 17.84 1.88 1.44
N SER A 136 19.06 1.37 1.66
CA SER A 136 19.35 -0.06 1.65
C SER A 136 18.57 -0.82 2.71
N ARG A 137 18.31 -0.22 3.88
CA ARG A 137 17.52 -0.85 4.96
C ARG A 137 16.13 -1.25 4.48
N VAL A 138 15.55 -0.42 3.60
CA VAL A 138 14.23 -0.65 3.00
C VAL A 138 14.33 -1.56 1.79
N LEU A 139 15.29 -1.30 0.89
CA LEU A 139 15.39 -2.06 -0.36
C LEU A 139 15.76 -3.53 -0.13
N ASP A 140 16.66 -3.82 0.82
CA ASP A 140 17.08 -5.19 1.13
C ASP A 140 15.88 -6.03 1.62
N THR A 141 15.00 -5.42 2.43
CA THR A 141 13.76 -6.05 2.90
C THR A 141 12.78 -6.33 1.76
N LEU A 142 12.62 -5.38 0.84
CA LEU A 142 11.70 -5.55 -0.30
C LEU A 142 12.17 -6.61 -1.29
N VAL A 143 13.49 -6.80 -1.41
CA VAL A 143 14.08 -7.85 -2.25
C VAL A 143 13.95 -9.21 -1.59
N SER A 144 14.23 -9.33 -0.28
CA SER A 144 14.15 -10.63 0.41
C SER A 144 12.75 -11.25 0.41
N GLU A 145 11.70 -10.42 0.50
CA GLU A 145 10.30 -10.88 0.46
C GLU A 145 9.84 -11.27 -0.96
N GLY A 146 10.56 -10.84 -2.01
CA GLY A 146 10.23 -11.10 -3.41
C GLY A 146 10.68 -12.47 -3.94
N ASP A 147 11.48 -13.21 -3.17
CA ASP A 147 12.15 -14.47 -3.54
C ASP A 147 11.52 -15.71 -2.89
N HIS A 148 10.35 -15.58 -2.26
CA HIS A 148 9.60 -16.75 -1.77
C HIS A 148 8.80 -17.39 -2.92
N ASP A 149 9.47 -18.32 -3.63
CA ASP A 149 8.87 -19.31 -4.54
C ASP A 149 8.06 -20.39 -3.79
#